data_AF-A0A8J6KAP4-F1
#
_entry.id   AF-A0A8J6KAP4-F1
#
_cell.length_a   1.000
_cell.length_b   1.000
_cell.length_c   1.000
_cell.angle_alpha   90.00
_cell.angle_beta   90.00
_cell.angle_gamma   90.00
#
_symmetry.space_group_name_H-M   'P 1'
#
loop_
_entity.id
_entity.type
_entity.pdbx_description
1 polymer ?
#
loop_
_entity_poly.entity_id
_entity_poly.type
_entity_poly.pdbx_seq_one_letter_code
_entity_poly.pdbx_strand_id
1 'polypeptide(L)'
;MSGVNSSLVHFDLYKSPEKRTRGWYLSLMAPNEKGPNYAWLDPSRLYCHPQALQDCIEDLLQPFTNDQIDLVAGIDAMGFILGAAIASRLGKGFLAIRKAGHLCVTTYSHPYVDYSGREKNMEIRTDAIKPGERSLAAVHRICCLTVTISQPKIIRSLH
;
A
#
# COMPACT_ATOMS: atom_id res chain seq x y z
N MET A 1 22.33 27.79 19.64
CA MET A 1 22.23 26.52 20.38
C MET A 1 20.94 26.54 21.18
N SER A 2 19.81 26.18 20.56
CA SER A 2 18.52 26.05 21.22
C SER A 2 18.24 24.57 21.45
N GLY A 3 18.20 24.18 22.73
CA GLY A 3 17.99 22.82 23.18
C GLY A 3 16.67 22.25 22.65
N VAL A 4 16.77 21.17 21.88
CA VAL A 4 15.65 20.28 21.61
C VAL A 4 15.43 19.48 22.88
N ASN A 5 14.24 19.64 23.47
CA ASN A 5 13.83 19.00 24.71
C ASN A 5 13.91 17.47 24.54
N SER A 6 14.86 16.84 25.24
CA SER A 6 15.18 15.40 25.19
C SER A 6 14.20 14.57 26.02
N SER A 7 12.90 14.78 25.82
CA SER A 7 11.85 13.88 26.30
C SER A 7 11.18 13.17 25.12
N LEU A 8 11.99 12.75 24.13
CA LEU A 8 11.59 11.67 23.23
C LEU A 8 11.57 10.42 24.08
N VAL A 9 10.37 10.04 24.52
CA VAL A 9 10.06 8.72 25.07
C VAL A 9 10.84 7.70 24.25
N HIS A 10 11.70 6.93 24.90
CA HIS A 10 12.51 5.89 24.29
C HIS A 10 11.55 4.78 23.83
N PHE A 11 10.84 5.03 22.73
CA PHE A 11 9.90 4.11 22.13
C PHE A 11 10.72 3.02 21.47
N ASP A 12 10.82 1.88 22.12
CA ASP A 12 11.45 0.70 21.53
C ASP A 12 10.64 0.30 20.29
N LEU A 13 11.20 0.59 19.12
CA LEU A 13 10.59 0.34 17.81
C LEU A 13 10.28 -1.14 17.58
N TYR A 14 10.85 -2.04 18.37
CA TYR A 14 10.69 -3.48 18.22
C TYR A 14 9.83 -4.13 19.31
N LYS A 15 9.41 -3.35 20.31
CA LYS A 15 8.58 -3.86 21.40
C LYS A 15 7.11 -3.85 20.99
N SER A 16 6.54 -5.04 20.83
CA SER A 16 5.11 -5.20 20.64
C SER A 16 4.34 -4.93 21.95
N PRO A 17 3.15 -4.31 21.87
CA PRO A 17 2.29 -4.15 23.04
C PRO A 17 1.76 -5.52 23.50
N GLU A 18 1.52 -5.66 24.81
CA GLU A 18 0.96 -6.90 25.40
C GLU A 18 -0.42 -7.25 24.82
N LYS A 19 -1.23 -6.23 24.53
CA LYS A 19 -2.52 -6.36 23.85
C LYS A 19 -2.42 -5.80 22.44
N ARG A 20 -2.55 -6.68 21.45
CA ARG A 20 -2.54 -6.34 20.01
C ARG A 20 -3.97 -6.32 19.48
N THR A 21 -4.64 -5.19 19.67
CA THR A 21 -5.94 -4.95 19.03
C THR A 21 -5.74 -4.67 17.54
N ARG A 22 -6.77 -4.92 16.73
CA ARG A 22 -6.76 -4.60 15.30
C ARG A 22 -6.27 -3.17 15.06
N GLY A 23 -5.34 -2.98 14.12
CA GLY A 23 -4.78 -1.66 13.81
C GLY A 23 -3.86 -1.04 14.86
N TRP A 24 -3.38 -1.77 15.88
CA TRP A 24 -2.44 -1.24 16.89
C TRP A 24 -1.18 -0.60 16.26
N TYR A 25 -0.73 -1.17 15.14
CA TYR A 25 0.45 -0.75 14.38
C TYR A 25 0.28 0.61 13.70
N LEU A 26 -0.95 1.15 13.57
CA LEU A 26 -1.20 2.47 12.99
C LEU A 26 -0.56 3.58 13.83
N SER A 27 -0.39 3.34 15.13
CA SER A 27 0.34 4.23 16.04
C SER A 27 1.81 4.41 15.65
N LEU A 28 2.41 3.44 14.97
CA LEU A 28 3.79 3.52 14.47
C LEU A 28 3.92 4.48 13.28
N MET A 29 2.81 4.81 12.62
CA MET A 29 2.78 5.62 11.39
C MET A 29 2.63 7.12 11.65
N ALA A 30 2.32 7.52 12.90
CA ALA A 30 1.96 8.89 13.26
C ALA A 30 2.82 9.48 14.39
N PRO A 31 3.01 10.82 14.45
CA PRO A 31 2.78 11.81 13.39
C PRO A 31 4.07 12.24 12.67
N ASN A 32 4.02 12.41 11.34
CA ASN A 32 5.00 13.22 10.61
C ASN A 32 4.26 14.41 9.97
N GLU A 33 4.40 15.60 10.56
CA GLU A 33 3.76 16.79 10.00
C GLU A 33 4.55 17.34 8.81
N LYS A 34 3.86 17.60 7.70
CA LYS A 34 4.23 18.67 6.75
C LYS A 34 2.98 19.35 6.18
N GLY A 35 2.46 20.29 6.95
CA GLY A 35 1.50 21.31 6.50
C GLY A 35 0.04 21.10 6.97
N PRO A 36 -0.79 22.15 6.85
CA PRO A 36 -2.15 22.18 7.42
C PRO A 36 -3.16 21.28 6.69
N ASN A 37 -2.85 20.85 5.45
CA ASN A 37 -3.81 20.19 4.57
C ASN A 37 -3.53 18.69 4.35
N TYR A 38 -2.35 18.19 4.71
CA TYR A 38 -1.95 16.80 4.44
C TYR A 38 -1.16 16.21 5.62
N ALA A 39 -1.75 15.21 6.28
CA ALA A 39 -1.01 14.35 7.19
C ALA A 39 -0.13 13.40 6.37
N TRP A 40 1.18 13.50 6.52
CA TRP A 40 2.12 12.51 5.99
C TRP A 40 2.29 11.40 7.03
N LEU A 41 1.77 10.22 6.73
CA LEU A 41 2.04 9.02 7.51
C LEU A 41 3.31 8.39 6.94
N ASP A 42 4.33 8.18 7.78
CA ASP A 42 5.54 7.46 7.38
C ASP A 42 5.38 6.01 7.82
N PRO A 43 5.10 5.08 6.89
CA PRO A 43 4.92 3.69 7.23
C PRO A 43 6.24 2.95 7.51
N SER A 44 7.40 3.60 7.33
CA SER A 44 8.71 2.97 7.48
C SER A 44 8.91 2.34 8.86
N ARG A 45 8.41 2.98 9.93
CA ARG A 45 8.47 2.41 11.29
C ARG A 45 7.64 1.14 11.43
N LEU A 46 6.47 1.08 10.79
CA LEU A 46 5.67 -0.14 10.74
C LEU A 46 6.44 -1.23 9.99
N TYR A 47 7.05 -0.90 8.85
CA TYR A 47 7.78 -1.87 8.03
C TYR A 47 8.99 -2.48 8.76
N CYS A 48 9.68 -1.68 9.59
CA CYS A 48 10.81 -2.16 10.40
C CYS A 48 10.37 -3.06 11.57
N HIS A 49 9.13 -2.93 12.05
CA HIS A 49 8.65 -3.74 13.16
C HIS A 49 8.08 -5.08 12.62
N PRO A 50 8.70 -6.24 12.95
CA PRO A 50 8.33 -7.52 12.34
C PRO A 50 6.87 -7.91 12.61
N GLN A 51 6.42 -7.82 13.87
CA GLN A 51 5.04 -8.15 14.22
C GLN A 51 4.02 -7.15 13.64
N ALA A 52 4.35 -5.86 13.60
CA ALA A 52 3.44 -4.84 13.08
C ALA A 52 3.18 -5.03 11.58
N LEU A 53 4.22 -5.35 10.80
CA LEU A 53 4.07 -5.65 9.38
C LEU A 53 3.19 -6.88 9.16
N GLN A 54 3.40 -7.95 9.92
CA GLN A 54 2.59 -9.17 9.81
C GLN A 54 1.12 -8.91 10.17
N ASP A 55 0.87 -8.28 11.33
CA ASP A 55 -0.50 -7.97 11.76
C ASP A 55 -1.20 -7.03 10.76
N CYS A 56 -0.46 -6.09 10.16
CA CYS A 56 -0.97 -5.22 9.10
C CYS A 56 -1.37 -5.98 7.83
N ILE A 57 -0.55 -6.93 7.40
CA ILE A 57 -0.87 -7.78 6.24
C ILE A 57 -2.09 -8.65 6.51
N GLU A 58 -2.20 -9.26 7.69
CA GLU A 58 -3.36 -10.06 8.09
C GLU A 58 -4.64 -9.22 8.14
N ASP A 59 -4.56 -8.03 8.76
CA ASP A 59 -5.70 -7.10 8.84
C ASP A 59 -6.15 -6.60 7.46
N LEU A 60 -5.21 -6.44 6.52
CA LEU A 60 -5.46 -6.07 5.12
C LEU A 60 -6.06 -7.22 4.31
N LEU A 61 -5.70 -8.46 4.61
CA LEU A 61 -6.20 -9.66 3.94
C LEU A 61 -7.56 -10.12 4.45
N GLN A 62 -7.91 -9.80 5.70
CA GLN A 62 -9.14 -10.23 6.35
C GLN A 62 -10.42 -10.00 5.50
N PRO A 63 -10.62 -8.87 4.81
CA PRO A 63 -11.81 -8.67 3.98
C PRO A 63 -11.87 -9.56 2.73
N PHE A 64 -10.74 -10.14 2.32
CA PHE A 64 -10.57 -10.88 1.07
C PHE A 64 -10.38 -12.38 1.27
N THR A 65 -10.59 -12.90 2.48
CA THR A 65 -10.36 -14.33 2.78
C THR A 65 -11.21 -15.29 1.94
N ASN A 66 -12.38 -14.84 1.47
CA ASN A 66 -13.28 -15.63 0.62
C ASN A 66 -13.15 -15.29 -0.87
N ASP A 67 -12.28 -14.34 -1.22
CA ASP A 67 -12.13 -13.88 -2.59
C ASP A 67 -11.07 -14.71 -3.32
N GLN A 68 -11.36 -15.07 -4.57
CA GLN A 68 -10.35 -15.65 -5.45
C GLN A 68 -9.46 -14.53 -5.97
N ILE A 69 -8.20 -14.54 -5.54
CA ILE A 69 -7.16 -13.60 -5.98
C ILE A 69 -6.19 -14.36 -6.89
N ASP A 70 -5.99 -13.87 -8.10
CA ASP A 70 -5.08 -14.43 -9.09
C ASP A 70 -3.74 -13.67 -9.11
N LEU A 71 -3.79 -12.37 -8.86
CA LEU A 71 -2.65 -11.45 -8.94
C LEU A 71 -2.77 -10.36 -7.89
N VAL A 72 -1.65 -9.85 -7.39
CA VAL A 72 -1.64 -8.68 -6.49
C VAL A 72 -0.90 -7.54 -7.17
N ALA A 73 -1.49 -6.34 -7.21
CA ALA A 73 -0.88 -5.15 -7.75
C ALA A 73 -0.51 -4.16 -6.63
N GLY A 74 0.62 -3.46 -6.78
CA GLY A 74 1.00 -2.39 -5.85
C GLY A 74 1.03 -1.05 -6.59
N ILE A 75 0.54 0.01 -5.95
CA ILE A 75 0.58 1.37 -6.49
C ILE A 75 1.65 2.19 -5.79
N ASP A 76 2.61 2.71 -6.57
CA ASP A 76 3.74 3.53 -6.10
C ASP A 76 4.69 2.79 -5.13
N ALA A 77 5.84 3.40 -4.82
CA ALA A 77 6.92 2.75 -4.07
C ALA A 77 6.47 2.19 -2.71
N MET A 78 5.60 2.89 -1.99
CA MET A 78 5.10 2.44 -0.67
C MET A 78 4.04 1.33 -0.80
N GLY A 79 3.22 1.36 -1.86
CA GLY A 79 2.27 0.28 -2.15
C GLY A 79 2.97 -1.00 -2.59
N PHE A 80 4.18 -0.92 -3.15
CA PHE A 80 4.94 -2.11 -3.54
C PHE A 80 5.35 -2.97 -2.36
N ILE A 81 5.71 -2.37 -1.22
CA ILE A 81 6.14 -3.11 -0.03
C ILE A 81 4.99 -3.97 0.49
N LEU A 82 3.84 -3.35 0.74
CA LEU A 82 2.64 -4.04 1.22
C LEU A 82 2.10 -5.03 0.18
N GLY A 83 2.01 -4.60 -1.09
CA GLY A 83 1.51 -5.44 -2.17
C GLY A 83 2.38 -6.68 -2.41
N ALA A 84 3.70 -6.56 -2.40
CA ALA A 84 4.60 -7.70 -2.54
C ALA A 84 4.51 -8.65 -1.35
N ALA A 85 4.38 -8.13 -0.13
CA ALA A 85 4.21 -8.95 1.07
C ALA A 85 2.89 -9.71 1.05
N ILE A 86 1.79 -9.06 0.64
CA ILE A 86 0.49 -9.70 0.43
C ILE A 86 0.55 -10.77 -0.67
N ALA A 87 1.18 -10.47 -1.81
CA ALA A 87 1.37 -11.42 -2.90
C ALA A 87 2.11 -12.68 -2.42
N SER A 88 3.20 -12.48 -1.68
CA SER A 88 3.97 -13.57 -1.08
C SER A 88 3.13 -14.37 -0.08
N ARG A 89 2.36 -13.72 0.78
CA ARG A 89 1.47 -14.36 1.76
C ARG A 89 0.38 -15.22 1.12
N LEU A 90 -0.15 -14.77 -0.02
CA LEU A 90 -1.18 -15.49 -0.79
C LEU A 90 -0.60 -16.52 -1.78
N GLY A 91 0.72 -16.56 -1.97
CA GLY A 91 1.36 -17.39 -3.01
C GLY A 91 0.99 -16.96 -4.43
N LYS A 92 0.80 -15.65 -4.66
CA LYS A 92 0.38 -15.06 -5.94
C LYS A 92 1.47 -14.20 -6.56
N GLY A 93 1.33 -13.91 -7.85
CA GLY A 93 2.20 -12.97 -8.55
C GLY A 93 2.00 -11.53 -8.05
N PHE A 94 3.03 -10.70 -8.27
CA PHE A 94 2.99 -9.26 -7.96
C PHE A 94 3.15 -8.41 -9.24
N LEU A 95 2.34 -7.37 -9.38
CA LEU A 95 2.34 -6.43 -10.49
C LEU A 95 2.54 -4.98 -10.02
N ALA A 96 3.63 -4.35 -10.43
CA ALA A 96 3.89 -2.96 -10.10
C ALA A 96 3.12 -2.01 -11.04
N ILE A 97 2.33 -1.11 -10.46
CA ILE A 97 1.71 0.02 -11.16
C ILE A 97 2.55 1.26 -10.88
N ARG A 98 3.13 1.86 -11.92
CA ARG A 98 4.12 2.94 -11.79
C ARG A 98 3.58 4.26 -12.35
N LYS A 99 4.18 5.37 -11.95
CA LYS A 99 3.97 6.66 -12.64
C LYS A 99 4.50 6.57 -14.07
N ALA A 100 3.90 7.35 -14.97
CA ALA A 100 4.24 7.32 -16.38
C ALA A 100 5.73 7.59 -16.67
N GLY A 101 6.28 6.88 -17.67
CA GLY A 101 7.66 7.04 -18.12
C GLY A 101 8.70 6.17 -17.40
N HIS A 102 8.26 5.26 -16.52
CA HIS A 102 9.16 4.37 -15.78
C HIS A 102 9.18 2.91 -16.27
N LEU A 103 8.36 2.56 -17.26
CA LEU A 103 8.29 1.23 -17.85
C LEU A 103 8.80 1.28 -19.30
N CYS A 104 9.80 0.48 -19.64
CA CYS A 104 10.39 0.39 -21.00
C CYS A 104 9.67 -0.62 -21.90
N VAL A 105 8.40 -0.91 -21.62
CA VAL A 105 7.60 -1.95 -22.29
C VAL A 105 6.27 -1.36 -22.78
N THR A 106 5.49 -2.14 -23.53
CA THR A 106 4.12 -1.74 -23.88
C THR A 106 3.28 -1.62 -22.62
N THR A 107 2.67 -0.46 -22.44
CA THR A 107 1.90 -0.12 -21.22
C THR A 107 0.49 0.37 -21.56
N TYR A 108 -0.46 0.04 -20.68
CA TYR A 108 -1.70 0.80 -20.57
C TYR A 108 -1.46 1.99 -19.65
N SER A 109 -1.93 3.17 -20.07
CA SER A 109 -1.85 4.40 -19.29
C SER A 109 -3.25 4.83 -18.86
N HIS A 110 -3.40 5.20 -17.59
CA HIS A 110 -4.65 5.70 -17.04
C HIS A 110 -4.44 7.03 -16.31
N PRO A 111 -5.17 8.10 -16.66
CA PRO A 111 -5.08 9.37 -15.97
C PRO A 111 -5.69 9.26 -14.57
N TYR A 112 -5.08 9.95 -13.61
CA TYR A 112 -5.59 10.14 -12.26
C TYR A 112 -5.28 11.56 -11.80
N VAL A 113 -6.12 12.10 -10.92
CA VAL A 113 -5.85 13.38 -10.26
C VAL A 113 -5.22 13.08 -8.90
N ASP A 114 -4.01 13.60 -8.67
CA ASP A 114 -3.36 13.42 -7.38
C ASP A 114 -3.96 14.33 -6.29
N TYR A 115 -3.51 14.14 -5.04
CA TYR A 115 -3.97 14.94 -3.91
C TYR A 115 -3.70 16.44 -4.04
N SER A 116 -2.79 16.84 -4.94
CA SER A 116 -2.49 18.25 -5.23
C SER A 116 -3.38 18.84 -6.33
N GLY A 117 -4.34 18.06 -6.85
CA GLY A 117 -5.23 18.46 -7.94
C GLY A 117 -4.58 18.41 -9.32
N ARG A 118 -3.40 17.79 -9.46
CA ARG A 118 -2.70 17.68 -10.74
C ARG A 118 -3.02 16.36 -11.42
N GLU A 119 -3.32 16.43 -12.70
CA GLU A 119 -3.44 15.24 -13.54
C GLU A 119 -2.06 14.59 -13.72
N LYS A 120 -2.02 13.29 -13.45
CA LYS A 120 -0.86 12.42 -13.64
C LYS A 120 -1.34 11.14 -14.28
N ASN A 121 -0.42 10.41 -14.89
CA ASN A 121 -0.71 9.13 -15.53
C ASN A 121 -0.04 8.00 -14.76
N MET A 122 -0.79 6.93 -14.54
CA MET A 122 -0.28 5.65 -14.05
C MET A 122 -0.19 4.66 -15.20
N GLU A 123 0.90 3.92 -15.26
CA GLU A 123 1.20 2.92 -16.27
C GLU A 123 1.27 1.52 -15.66
N ILE A 124 0.75 0.57 -16.43
CA ILE A 124 0.84 -0.86 -16.14
C ILE A 124 1.25 -1.60 -17.41
N ARG A 125 2.14 -2.58 -17.27
CA ARG A 125 2.58 -3.39 -18.40
C ARG A 125 1.44 -4.29 -18.91
N THR A 126 1.31 -4.42 -20.23
CA THR A 126 0.17 -5.12 -20.86
C THR A 126 0.33 -6.64 -20.89
N ASP A 127 1.56 -7.13 -20.86
CA ASP A 127 1.95 -8.55 -20.92
C ASP A 127 1.64 -9.33 -19.64
N ALA A 128 1.47 -8.63 -18.51
CA ALA A 128 1.25 -9.25 -17.20
C ALA A 128 -0.22 -9.42 -16.81
N ILE A 129 -1.16 -9.00 -17.67
CA ILE A 129 -2.60 -9.02 -17.37
C ILE A 129 -3.30 -9.93 -18.38
N LYS A 130 -3.94 -10.99 -17.90
CA LYS A 130 -4.84 -11.79 -18.76
C LYS A 130 -6.28 -11.31 -18.62
N PRO A 131 -7.05 -11.27 -19.72
CA PRO A 131 -8.48 -10.97 -19.64
C PRO A 131 -9.19 -11.91 -18.65
N GLY A 132 -9.92 -11.33 -17.69
CA GLY A 132 -10.70 -12.09 -16.70
C GLY A 132 -9.97 -12.39 -15.37
N GLU A 133 -8.71 -12.00 -15.21
CA GLU A 133 -7.99 -12.14 -13.93
C GLU A 133 -8.54 -11.22 -12.84
N ARG A 134 -8.69 -11.77 -11.63
CA ARG A 134 -9.06 -11.02 -10.43
C ARG A 134 -7.79 -10.58 -9.71
N SER A 135 -7.50 -9.29 -9.76
CA SER A 135 -6.32 -8.69 -9.15
C SER A 135 -6.66 -8.04 -7.81
N LEU A 136 -5.77 -8.07 -6.82
CA LEU A 136 -5.89 -7.30 -5.59
C LEU A 136 -4.88 -6.13 -5.62
N ALA A 137 -5.33 -4.89 -5.64
CA ALA A 137 -4.48 -3.71 -5.61
C ALA A 137 -4.25 -3.18 -4.19
N ALA A 138 -2.99 -3.03 -3.78
CA ALA A 138 -2.58 -2.36 -2.55
C ALA A 138 -2.23 -0.89 -2.83
N VAL A 139 -2.92 0.03 -2.16
CA VAL A 139 -2.75 1.49 -2.32
C VAL A 139 -2.11 2.09 -1.07
N HIS A 140 -1.29 3.13 -1.27
CA HIS A 140 -0.53 3.88 -0.26
C HIS A 140 -1.30 4.27 1.03
N ARG A 141 -2.63 4.38 0.99
CA ARG A 141 -3.47 4.69 2.17
C ARG A 141 -3.85 3.48 3.05
N ILE A 142 -3.18 2.33 2.91
CA ILE A 142 -3.58 1.08 3.60
C ILE A 142 -5.01 0.70 3.19
N CYS A 143 -5.37 0.98 1.95
CA CYS A 143 -6.56 0.44 1.32
C CYS A 143 -6.10 -0.66 0.36
N CYS A 144 -6.51 -1.88 0.64
CA CYS A 144 -6.50 -2.94 -0.36
C CYS A 144 -7.83 -2.91 -1.10
N LEU A 145 -7.77 -3.04 -2.42
CA LEU A 145 -8.89 -2.96 -3.33
C LEU A 145 -8.84 -4.17 -4.25
N THR A 146 -9.87 -5.01 -4.27
CA THR A 146 -9.99 -6.01 -5.34
C THR A 146 -10.37 -5.31 -6.64
N VAL A 147 -9.53 -5.47 -7.65
CA VAL A 147 -9.72 -5.00 -9.01
C VAL A 147 -9.94 -6.20 -9.92
N THR A 148 -11.17 -6.39 -10.41
CA THR A 148 -11.39 -7.36 -11.50
C THR A 148 -11.13 -6.68 -12.83
N ILE A 149 -10.13 -7.15 -13.58
CA ILE A 149 -9.76 -6.57 -14.87
C ILE A 149 -10.53 -7.31 -15.97
N SER A 150 -11.78 -6.91 -16.25
CA SER A 150 -12.54 -7.47 -17.38
C SER A 150 -12.29 -6.74 -18.72
N GLN A 151 -11.56 -5.63 -18.66
CA GLN A 151 -10.92 -4.75 -19.67
C GLN A 151 -9.92 -3.87 -18.88
N PRO A 152 -8.98 -3.06 -19.44
CA PRO A 152 -8.02 -2.26 -18.64
C PRO A 152 -8.66 -1.07 -17.89
N LYS A 153 -9.82 -1.30 -17.26
CA LYS A 153 -10.51 -0.41 -16.34
C LYS A 153 -10.40 -1.02 -14.94
N ILE A 154 -9.91 -0.23 -14.01
CA ILE A 154 -9.77 -0.58 -12.59
C ILE A 154 -11.17 -0.55 -11.98
N ILE A 155 -11.78 -1.71 -11.72
CA ILE A 155 -13.14 -1.80 -11.18
C ILE A 155 -13.08 -2.20 -9.71
N ARG A 156 -13.60 -1.28 -8.87
CA ARG A 156 -14.01 -1.39 -7.45
C ARG A 156 -13.02 -0.80 -6.42
N SER A 157 -13.41 0.37 -5.90
CA SER A 157 -12.92 0.94 -4.65
C SER A 157 -13.81 0.45 -3.50
N LEU A 158 -13.24 -0.10 -2.43
CA LEU A 158 -13.90 -0.19 -1.13
C LEU A 158 -13.79 1.20 -0.48
N HIS A 159 -14.93 1.78 -0.15
CA HIS A 159 -15.04 3.03 0.62
C HIS A 159 -14.84 2.75 2.11
#